data_AF-A0A820IA01-F1
#
_entry.id   AF-A0A820IA01-F1
#
_cell.length_a   1.000
_cell.length_b   1.000
_cell.length_c   1.000
_cell.angle_alpha   90.00
_cell.angle_beta   90.00
_cell.angle_gamma   90.00
#
_symmetry.space_group_name_H-M   'P 1'
#
loop_
_entity.id
_entity.type
_entity.pdbx_description
1 polymer ?
#
loop_
_entity_poly.entity_id
_entity_poly.type
_entity_poly.pdbx_seq_one_letter_code
_entity_poly.pdbx_strand_id
1 'polypeptide(L)'
;MCQYQNQRVSLTLRFQTFSDSRRTLFALIILLMDDSNERIIHSYQQLTYIYIRDCQTKFNIYLLYSTRPKNLTKNYFIHIDVYEKISFTYRKSFLIPLKYPFLPVHRVAVQLNIPYTNDRKENCLNQPCIHGQCIKYSNDNNFCQCHREWTGKYCTIPYRCTCSSDSLCV
;
A
#
# COMPACT_ATOMS: atom_id res chain seq x y z
N MET A 1 27.71 21.80 -1.86
CA MET A 1 27.44 21.21 -0.53
C MET A 1 26.22 20.29 -0.64
N CYS A 2 26.43 19.01 -0.98
CA CYS A 2 25.37 18.00 -1.18
C CYS A 2 24.97 17.34 0.15
N GLN A 3 24.40 18.10 1.08
CA GLN A 3 24.22 17.64 2.46
C GLN A 3 22.88 16.94 2.74
N TYR A 4 21.90 17.05 1.83
CA TYR A 4 20.62 16.35 1.95
C TYR A 4 20.57 15.16 0.99
N GLN A 5 21.24 14.07 1.36
CA GLN A 5 21.07 12.79 0.67
C GLN A 5 19.57 12.46 0.52
N ASN A 6 19.20 12.00 -0.67
CA ASN A 6 17.84 11.64 -1.09
C ASN A 6 17.12 10.81 -0.01
N GLN A 7 16.31 11.47 0.81
CA GLN A 7 15.55 10.78 1.86
C GLN A 7 14.55 9.85 1.20
N ARG A 8 14.65 8.55 1.51
CA ARG A 8 13.87 7.51 0.83
C ARG A 8 13.71 6.26 1.67
N VAL A 9 12.75 5.45 1.27
CA VAL A 9 12.60 4.08 1.74
C VAL A 9 13.13 3.14 0.66
N SER A 10 14.08 2.30 1.04
CA SER A 10 14.58 1.22 0.19
C SER A 10 13.91 -0.07 0.66
N LEU A 11 12.93 -0.52 -0.10
CA LEU A 11 12.07 -1.63 0.22
C LEU A 11 12.48 -2.86 -0.60
N THR A 12 12.73 -3.98 0.07
CA THR A 12 12.97 -5.28 -0.55
C THR A 12 11.80 -6.20 -0.19
N LEU A 13 11.01 -6.59 -1.20
CA LEU A 13 9.88 -7.47 -1.03
C LEU A 13 10.18 -8.86 -1.58
N ARG A 14 9.73 -9.87 -0.84
CA ARG A 14 9.60 -11.23 -1.34
C ARG A 14 8.16 -11.68 -1.10
N PHE A 15 7.59 -12.38 -2.08
CA PHE A 15 6.23 -12.90 -1.97
C PHE A 15 6.25 -14.42 -1.89
N GLN A 16 5.29 -14.96 -1.14
CA GLN A 16 4.96 -16.37 -1.14
C GLN A 16 3.45 -16.51 -1.35
N THR A 17 3.06 -17.55 -2.10
CA THR A 17 1.66 -17.88 -2.38
C THR A 17 1.41 -19.34 -2.06
N PHE A 18 0.16 -19.70 -1.84
CA PHE A 18 -0.28 -21.08 -1.73
C PHE A 18 -0.18 -21.83 -3.07
N SER A 19 -0.25 -23.16 -3.00
CA SER A 19 -0.01 -24.08 -4.14
C SER A 19 -1.02 -23.95 -5.27
N ASP A 20 -2.26 -23.60 -4.95
CA ASP A 20 -3.35 -23.36 -5.91
C ASP A 20 -3.16 -22.08 -6.73
N SER A 21 -2.48 -21.10 -6.17
CA SER A 21 -2.33 -19.76 -6.73
C SER A 21 -1.03 -19.60 -7.52
N ARG A 22 -0.35 -20.71 -7.86
CA ARG A 22 0.98 -20.69 -8.49
C ARG A 22 1.01 -20.04 -9.88
N ARG A 23 -0.09 -20.16 -10.61
CA ARG A 23 -0.28 -19.60 -11.97
C ARG A 23 -1.01 -18.26 -11.97
N THR A 24 -1.49 -17.81 -10.82
CA THR A 24 -2.24 -16.57 -10.69
C THR A 24 -1.31 -15.38 -10.87
N LEU A 25 -1.65 -14.50 -11.80
CA LEU A 25 -0.97 -13.21 -11.98
C LEU A 25 -1.52 -12.23 -10.96
N PHE A 26 -0.66 -11.72 -10.10
CA PHE A 26 -1.00 -10.70 -9.12
C PHE A 26 -0.52 -9.33 -9.58
N ALA A 27 -1.35 -8.31 -9.36
CA ALA A 27 -0.99 -6.90 -9.42
C ALA A 27 -0.82 -6.41 -7.98
N LEU A 28 0.35 -5.83 -7.69
CA LEU A 28 0.69 -5.31 -6.38
C LEU A 28 0.82 -3.79 -6.47
N ILE A 29 0.05 -3.08 -5.65
CA ILE A 29 0.06 -1.63 -5.54
C ILE A 29 0.71 -1.27 -4.21
N ILE A 30 1.85 -0.61 -4.25
CA ILE A 30 2.71 -0.33 -3.10
C ILE A 30 2.75 1.18 -2.91
N LEU A 31 2.38 1.64 -1.73
CA LEU A 31 2.10 3.04 -1.42
C LEU A 31 2.90 3.45 -0.18
N LEU A 32 3.62 4.57 -0.25
CA LEU A 32 4.18 5.21 0.94
C LEU A 32 3.19 6.26 1.43
N MET A 33 2.64 6.06 2.63
CA MET A 33 1.61 6.92 3.21
C MET A 33 2.04 7.48 4.56
N ASP A 34 1.41 8.57 4.99
CA ASP A 34 1.51 9.09 6.36
C ASP A 34 0.27 8.78 7.22
N ASP A 35 0.35 9.07 8.53
CA ASP A 35 -0.75 8.94 9.49
C ASP A 35 -1.72 10.13 9.51
N SER A 36 -1.62 11.06 8.55
CA SER A 36 -2.55 12.19 8.51
C SER A 36 -4.00 11.70 8.29
N ASN A 37 -4.97 12.52 8.70
CA ASN A 37 -6.38 12.22 8.41
C ASN A 37 -6.66 12.16 6.90
N GLU A 38 -5.88 12.88 6.09
CA GLU A 38 -5.95 12.85 4.64
C GLU A 38 -5.30 11.59 4.05
N ARG A 39 -4.45 10.88 4.82
CA ARG A 39 -3.66 9.72 4.39
C ARG A 39 -2.89 10.01 3.10
N ILE A 40 -2.00 10.99 3.17
CA ILE A 40 -1.29 11.51 2.01
C ILE A 40 -0.38 10.41 1.44
N ILE A 41 -0.51 10.16 0.14
CA ILE A 41 0.37 9.28 -0.62
C ILE A 41 1.59 10.09 -1.06
N HIS A 42 2.76 9.70 -0.58
CA HIS A 42 4.02 10.37 -0.91
C HIS A 42 4.62 9.85 -2.22
N SER A 43 4.49 8.55 -2.47
CA SER A 43 4.88 7.89 -3.71
C SER A 43 4.19 6.53 -3.81
N TYR A 44 4.14 6.02 -5.03
CA TYR A 44 3.57 4.71 -5.31
C TYR A 44 4.42 3.94 -6.31
N GLN A 45 4.31 2.62 -6.26
CA GLN A 45 4.89 1.71 -7.23
C GLN A 45 3.88 0.59 -7.52
N GLN A 46 3.78 0.20 -8.78
CA GLN A 46 3.02 -0.98 -9.18
C GLN A 46 3.98 -2.03 -9.74
N LEU A 47 3.72 -3.31 -9.45
CA LEU A 47 4.43 -4.42 -10.07
C LEU A 47 3.51 -5.63 -10.29
N THR A 48 3.94 -6.53 -11.17
CA THR A 48 3.25 -7.79 -11.45
C THR A 48 4.07 -8.95 -10.89
N TYR A 49 3.41 -9.91 -10.25
CA TYR A 49 4.04 -11.07 -9.64
C TYR A 49 3.31 -12.36 -10.04
N ILE A 50 4.06 -13.40 -10.40
CA ILE A 50 3.54 -14.76 -10.59
C ILE A 50 4.49 -15.78 -9.96
N TYR A 51 3.97 -16.66 -9.10
CA TYR A 51 4.81 -17.55 -8.30
C TYR A 51 5.69 -18.49 -9.14
N ILE A 52 5.16 -19.10 -10.20
CA ILE A 52 5.89 -20.10 -11.00
C ILE A 52 7.22 -19.55 -11.57
N ARG A 53 7.29 -18.23 -11.79
CA ARG A 53 8.48 -17.55 -12.30
C ARG A 53 9.23 -16.82 -11.19
N ASP A 54 8.51 -16.19 -10.26
CA ASP A 54 9.06 -15.15 -9.40
C ASP A 54 9.25 -15.61 -7.94
N CYS A 55 9.06 -16.89 -7.59
CA CYS A 55 9.10 -17.38 -6.19
C CYS A 55 10.43 -17.14 -5.43
N GLN A 56 11.55 -17.01 -6.15
CA GLN A 56 12.86 -16.68 -5.58
C GLN A 56 13.25 -15.21 -5.82
N THR A 57 12.43 -14.46 -6.57
CA THR A 57 12.72 -13.08 -6.93
C THR A 57 12.56 -12.16 -5.73
N LYS A 58 13.52 -11.27 -5.54
CA LYS A 58 13.47 -10.18 -4.56
C LYS A 58 13.24 -8.88 -5.33
N PHE A 59 12.16 -8.18 -5.02
CA PHE A 59 11.81 -6.92 -5.65
C PHE A 59 12.41 -5.78 -4.83
N ASN A 60 13.33 -5.03 -5.42
CA ASN A 60 13.94 -3.85 -4.79
C ASN A 60 13.25 -2.59 -5.32
N ILE A 61 12.65 -1.82 -4.41
CA ILE A 61 11.77 -0.70 -4.71
C ILE A 61 12.25 0.51 -3.91
N TYR A 62 12.25 1.68 -4.55
CA TYR A 62 12.56 2.94 -3.89
C TYR A 62 11.28 3.76 -3.79
N LEU A 63 10.83 4.04 -2.58
CA LEU A 63 9.71 4.95 -2.31
C LEU A 63 10.29 6.27 -1.80
N LEU A 64 9.78 7.37 -2.35
CA LEU A 64 10.25 8.72 -2.08
C LEU A 64 9.22 9.48 -1.24
N TYR A 65 9.71 10.29 -0.30
CA TYR A 65 8.87 11.25 0.41
C TYR A 65 8.55 12.43 -0.51
N SER A 66 7.32 12.94 -0.45
CA SER A 66 6.88 14.09 -1.26
C SER A 66 7.59 15.39 -0.87
N THR A 67 7.93 15.57 0.41
CA THR A 67 8.72 16.72 0.90
C THR A 67 10.15 16.30 1.24
N ARG A 68 11.09 17.23 1.05
CA ARG A 68 12.51 17.05 1.42
C ARG A 68 12.97 18.29 2.19
N PRO A 69 13.26 18.19 3.51
CA PRO A 69 13.20 16.97 4.33
C PRO A 69 11.75 16.47 4.56
N LYS A 70 11.62 15.19 4.88
CA LYS A 70 10.37 14.60 5.36
C LYS A 70 10.00 15.17 6.72
N ASN A 71 8.72 15.21 7.03
CA ASN A 71 8.25 15.73 8.31
C ASN A 71 8.51 14.69 9.41
N LEU A 72 9.38 15.03 10.37
CA LEU A 72 9.76 14.12 11.46
C LEU A 72 8.67 13.93 12.53
N THR A 73 7.62 14.77 12.54
CA THR A 73 6.50 14.63 13.48
C THR A 73 5.45 13.62 13.02
N LYS A 74 5.50 13.23 11.74
CA LYS A 74 4.55 12.27 11.13
C LYS A 74 5.07 10.85 11.23
N ASN A 75 4.14 9.91 11.35
CA ASN A 75 4.45 8.50 11.16
C ASN A 75 4.20 8.10 9.72
N TYR A 76 5.04 7.20 9.21
CA TYR A 76 4.98 6.75 7.83
C TYR A 76 4.80 5.24 7.75
N PHE A 77 4.09 4.79 6.72
CA PHE A 77 3.73 3.39 6.53
C PHE A 77 3.87 3.02 5.06
N ILE A 78 4.24 1.77 4.81
CA ILE A 78 4.12 1.17 3.49
C ILE A 78 2.81 0.39 3.48
N HIS A 79 1.88 0.82 2.64
CA HIS A 79 0.61 0.13 2.37
C HIS A 79 0.75 -0.65 1.07
N ILE A 80 0.36 -1.93 1.07
CA ILE A 80 0.49 -2.79 -0.10
C ILE A 80 -0.84 -3.48 -0.35
N ASP A 81 -1.47 -3.23 -1.49
CA ASP A 81 -2.66 -3.94 -1.93
C ASP A 81 -2.32 -5.02 -2.96
N VAL A 82 -2.96 -6.18 -2.82
CA VAL A 82 -2.79 -7.33 -3.69
C VAL A 82 -4.09 -7.63 -4.41
N TYR A 83 -4.05 -7.60 -5.73
CA TYR A 83 -5.16 -7.97 -6.61
C TYR A 83 -4.75 -9.09 -7.54
N GLU A 84 -5.69 -9.93 -7.94
CA GLU A 84 -5.55 -10.70 -9.16
C GLU A 84 -5.60 -9.76 -10.37
N LYS A 85 -4.60 -9.85 -11.25
CA LYS A 85 -4.43 -8.92 -12.36
C LYS A 85 -5.52 -9.05 -13.43
N ILE A 86 -6.06 -10.26 -13.62
CA ILE A 86 -7.04 -10.55 -14.70
C ILE A 86 -8.47 -10.33 -14.20
N SER A 87 -8.82 -10.92 -13.06
CA SER A 87 -10.19 -10.85 -12.51
C SER A 87 -10.43 -9.58 -11.69
N PHE A 88 -9.39 -8.78 -11.43
CA PHE A 88 -9.41 -7.65 -10.49
C PHE A 88 -9.87 -8.02 -9.07
N THR A 89 -9.80 -9.31 -8.73
CA THR A 89 -10.20 -9.80 -7.41
C THR A 89 -9.19 -9.35 -6.36
N TYR A 90 -9.61 -8.48 -5.45
CA TYR A 90 -8.83 -8.11 -4.27
C TYR A 90 -8.55 -9.33 -3.38
N ARG A 91 -7.30 -9.49 -2.94
CA ARG A 91 -6.84 -10.61 -2.12
C ARG A 91 -6.56 -10.20 -0.68
N LYS A 92 -5.68 -9.21 -0.50
CA LYS A 92 -5.25 -8.76 0.83
C LYS A 92 -4.51 -7.43 0.77
N SER A 93 -4.48 -6.71 1.90
CA SER A 93 -3.64 -5.55 2.13
C SER A 93 -2.66 -5.80 3.28
N PHE A 94 -1.47 -5.22 3.15
CA PHE A 94 -0.44 -5.22 4.19
C PHE A 94 -0.12 -3.79 4.59
N LEU A 95 0.11 -3.59 5.89
CA LEU A 95 0.56 -2.32 6.44
C LEU A 95 1.88 -2.55 7.19
N ILE A 96 2.94 -1.89 6.75
CA ILE A 96 4.28 -2.00 7.36
C ILE A 96 4.66 -0.62 7.93
N PRO A 97 4.68 -0.46 9.26
CA PRO A 97 5.07 0.81 9.89
C PRO A 97 6.58 1.07 9.77
N LEU A 98 6.95 2.32 9.49
CA LEU A 98 8.35 2.77 9.45
C LEU A 98 8.74 3.34 10.81
N LYS A 99 9.48 2.55 11.61
CA LYS A 99 9.78 2.86 13.01
C LYS A 99 10.88 3.91 13.22
N TYR A 100 11.71 4.17 12.21
CA TYR A 100 12.90 5.03 12.36
C TYR A 100 12.85 6.27 11.44
N PRO A 101 12.02 7.28 11.77
CA PRO A 101 11.85 8.47 10.94
C PRO A 101 13.12 9.34 10.84
N PHE A 102 14.09 9.20 11.74
CA PHE A 102 15.35 9.96 11.66
C PHE A 102 16.28 9.46 10.53
N LEU A 103 16.12 8.23 10.04
CA LEU A 103 17.02 7.67 9.04
C LEU A 103 16.84 8.39 7.69
N PRO A 104 17.93 8.89 7.06
CA PRO A 104 17.87 9.41 5.70
C PRO A 104 17.43 8.34 4.70
N VAL A 105 17.98 7.13 4.82
CA VAL A 105 17.59 5.97 4.02
C VAL A 105 17.07 4.88 4.95
N HIS A 106 15.77 4.61 4.90
CA HIS A 106 15.15 3.54 5.68
C HIS A 106 15.13 2.25 4.85
N ARG A 107 15.91 1.24 5.25
CA ARG A 107 15.95 -0.06 4.57
C ARG A 107 14.96 -1.01 5.21
N VAL A 108 14.03 -1.55 4.42
CA VAL A 108 12.96 -2.44 4.86
C VAL A 108 13.00 -3.69 4.02
N ALA A 109 13.10 -4.86 4.64
CA ALA A 109 13.04 -6.14 3.93
C ALA A 109 11.94 -6.99 4.55
N VAL A 110 10.95 -7.40 3.75
CA VAL A 110 9.78 -8.13 4.25
C VAL A 110 9.41 -9.25 3.28
N GLN A 111 9.03 -10.39 3.84
CA GLN A 111 8.39 -11.48 3.10
C GLN A 111 6.88 -11.45 3.39
N LEU A 112 6.07 -11.43 2.33
CA LEU A 112 4.61 -11.34 2.41
C LEU A 112 3.97 -12.62 1.88
N ASN A 113 2.99 -13.14 2.62
CA ASN A 113 2.26 -14.36 2.27
C ASN A 113 0.86 -13.98 1.75
N ILE A 114 0.60 -14.26 0.48
CA ILE A 114 -0.69 -13.97 -0.17
C ILE A 114 -1.61 -15.20 0.02
N PRO A 115 -2.74 -15.10 0.74
CA PRO A 115 -3.62 -16.23 1.02
C PRO A 115 -4.53 -16.62 -0.15
N TYR A 116 -5.11 -17.82 -0.04
CA TYR A 116 -6.06 -18.37 -1.02
C TYR A 116 -7.41 -17.65 -1.03
N THR A 117 -8.00 -17.39 0.14
CA THR A 117 -9.27 -16.69 0.25
C THR A 117 -9.09 -15.23 0.58
N ASN A 118 -10.12 -14.50 0.26
CA ASN A 118 -10.27 -13.10 0.54
C ASN A 118 -11.14 -12.99 1.81
N ASP A 119 -10.48 -12.89 2.97
CA ASP A 119 -11.13 -12.60 4.26
C ASP A 119 -11.58 -11.13 4.27
N ARG A 120 -12.65 -10.87 3.51
CA ARG A 120 -13.01 -9.52 3.07
C ARG A 120 -13.90 -8.77 4.06
N LYS A 121 -14.40 -9.40 5.12
CA LYS A 121 -15.49 -8.82 5.90
C LYS A 121 -15.27 -8.99 7.39
N GLU A 122 -14.82 -7.91 8.01
CA GLU A 122 -15.01 -7.66 9.43
C GLU A 122 -15.81 -6.36 9.52
N ASN A 123 -16.83 -6.32 10.38
CA ASN A 123 -17.52 -5.08 10.66
C ASN A 123 -16.55 -4.17 11.41
N CYS A 124 -16.25 -3.00 10.86
CA CYS A 124 -15.61 -1.91 11.61
C CYS A 124 -16.60 -1.45 12.70
N LEU A 125 -16.73 -2.20 13.79
CA LEU A 125 -17.70 -1.95 14.86
C LEU A 125 -17.50 -0.56 15.52
N ASN A 126 -16.28 -0.03 15.47
CA ASN A 126 -15.89 1.19 16.19
C ASN A 126 -15.58 2.40 15.29
N GLN A 127 -15.47 2.24 13.96
CA GLN A 127 -15.06 3.31 13.03
C GLN A 127 -15.80 3.17 11.68
N PRO A 128 -16.97 3.83 11.50
CA PRO A 128 -17.73 3.70 10.26
C PRO A 128 -16.99 4.39 9.10
N CYS A 129 -16.77 3.64 8.02
CA CYS A 129 -16.38 4.19 6.73
C CYS A 129 -17.62 4.80 6.07
N ILE A 130 -17.68 6.12 5.91
CA ILE A 130 -18.91 6.79 5.44
C ILE A 130 -19.12 6.50 3.94
N HIS A 131 -18.12 6.79 3.12
CA HIS A 131 -18.14 6.54 1.67
C HIS A 131 -17.10 5.51 1.26
N GLY A 132 -17.19 4.31 1.83
CA GLY A 132 -16.27 3.23 1.51
C GLY A 132 -16.60 1.93 2.21
N GLN A 133 -15.68 0.98 2.08
CA GLN A 133 -15.78 -0.32 2.72
C GLN A 133 -14.64 -0.53 3.73
N CYS A 134 -14.97 -1.17 4.84
CA CYS A 134 -14.00 -1.55 5.86
C CYS A 134 -13.22 -2.79 5.39
N ILE A 135 -11.89 -2.71 5.43
CA ILE A 135 -10.99 -3.79 5.04
C ILE A 135 -10.01 -4.06 6.16
N LYS A 136 -9.78 -5.35 6.43
CA LYS A 136 -8.77 -5.80 7.39
C LYS A 136 -7.40 -5.93 6.71
N TYR A 137 -6.39 -5.35 7.32
CA TYR A 137 -5.00 -5.66 7.02
C TYR A 137 -4.63 -7.06 7.49
N SER A 138 -3.49 -7.57 7.02
CA SER A 138 -2.97 -8.85 7.51
C SER A 138 -2.52 -8.86 8.97
N ASN A 139 -2.42 -7.72 9.65
CA ASN A 139 -1.93 -7.57 11.03
C ASN A 139 -3.04 -7.18 12.01
N ASP A 140 -4.29 -7.59 11.73
CA ASP A 140 -5.50 -7.34 12.53
C ASP A 140 -5.97 -5.89 12.66
N ASN A 141 -5.20 -4.91 12.15
CA ASN A 141 -5.71 -3.57 11.95
C ASN A 141 -6.69 -3.51 10.78
N ASN A 142 -7.54 -2.50 10.75
CA ASN A 142 -8.52 -2.25 9.70
C ASN A 142 -8.37 -0.83 9.13
N PHE A 143 -8.88 -0.66 7.91
CA PHE A 143 -8.88 0.62 7.21
C PHE A 143 -10.09 0.76 6.30
N CYS A 144 -10.43 2.01 5.97
CA CYS A 144 -11.46 2.29 4.99
C CYS A 144 -10.84 2.33 3.58
N GLN A 145 -11.30 1.44 2.70
CA GLN A 145 -11.12 1.59 1.26
C GLN A 145 -12.24 2.47 0.73
N CYS A 146 -11.89 3.68 0.30
CA CYS A 146 -12.86 4.66 -0.15
C CYS A 146 -13.42 4.33 -1.53
N HIS A 147 -14.67 4.70 -1.75
CA HIS A 147 -15.23 4.76 -3.08
C HIS A 147 -14.56 5.87 -3.89
N ARG A 148 -14.77 5.83 -5.20
CA ARG A 148 -14.31 6.90 -6.10
C ARG A 148 -14.79 8.26 -5.59
N GLU A 149 -13.95 9.27 -5.76
CA GLU A 149 -14.20 10.66 -5.33
C GLU A 149 -14.17 10.88 -3.80
N TRP A 150 -13.75 9.89 -3.01
CA TRP A 150 -13.62 10.02 -1.57
C TRP A 150 -12.21 9.64 -1.11
N THR A 151 -11.70 10.36 -0.13
CA THR A 151 -10.40 10.13 0.48
C THR A 151 -10.44 10.38 1.99
N GLY A 152 -9.29 10.19 2.63
CA GLY A 152 -9.09 10.32 4.05
C GLY A 152 -9.35 9.03 4.82
N LYS A 153 -8.96 9.05 6.10
CA LYS A 153 -9.00 7.89 7.01
C LYS A 153 -10.37 7.22 7.10
N TYR A 154 -11.44 8.01 7.02
CA TYR A 154 -12.83 7.55 7.14
C TYR A 154 -13.65 7.75 5.85
N CYS A 155 -13.00 8.09 4.73
CA CYS A 155 -13.67 8.38 3.46
C CYS A 155 -14.71 9.50 3.54
N THR A 156 -14.34 10.61 4.19
CA THR A 156 -15.21 11.78 4.41
C THR A 156 -14.75 13.01 3.65
N ILE A 157 -13.57 12.95 3.03
CA ILE A 157 -12.98 14.07 2.31
C ILE A 157 -13.31 13.87 0.83
N PRO A 158 -14.04 14.78 0.18
CA PRO A 158 -14.28 14.68 -1.25
C PRO A 158 -12.97 14.93 -2.01
N TYR A 159 -12.63 14.02 -2.92
CA TYR A 159 -11.48 14.14 -3.79
C TYR A 159 -11.93 14.50 -5.19
N ARG A 160 -11.57 15.71 -5.63
CA ARG A 160 -11.76 16.13 -7.02
C ARG A 160 -10.57 15.69 -7.83
N CYS A 161 -10.80 14.70 -8.67
CA CYS A 161 -9.86 14.28 -9.69
C CYS A 161 -9.56 15.42 -10.65
N THR A 162 -8.29 15.82 -10.70
CA THR A 162 -7.78 16.80 -11.67
C THR A 162 -7.15 16.10 -12.88
N CYS A 163 -7.31 14.79 -13.02
CA CYS A 163 -6.80 14.04 -14.13
C CYS A 163 -7.62 14.32 -15.42
N SER A 164 -7.05 14.03 -16.59
CA SER A 164 -7.72 14.17 -17.89
C SER A 164 -9.05 13.42 -17.90
N SER A 165 -10.03 13.88 -18.68
CA SER A 165 -11.36 13.27 -18.82
C SER A 165 -11.32 11.77 -19.17
N ASP A 166 -10.22 11.32 -19.80
CA ASP A 166 -10.05 9.93 -20.25
C ASP A 166 -9.30 9.05 -19.24
N SER A 167 -8.94 9.59 -18.07
CA SER A 167 -8.17 8.87 -17.06
C SER A 167 -9.02 8.44 -15.87
N LEU A 168 -8.88 7.17 -15.48
CA LEU A 168 -9.52 6.62 -14.30
C LEU A 168 -8.74 7.06 -13.06
N CYS A 169 -9.40 7.75 -12.15
CA CYS A 169 -8.88 7.93 -10.80
C CYS A 169 -8.99 6.62 -10.02
N VAL A 170 -7.83 6.17 -9.52
CA VAL A 170 -7.69 4.98 -8.70
C VAL A 170 -7.28 5.39 -7.30
#